data_AF-A0A833WNT2-F1
#
_entry.id   AF-A0A833WNT2-F1
#
_cell.length_a   1.000
_cell.length_b   1.000
_cell.length_c   1.000
_cell.angle_alpha   90.00
_cell.angle_beta   90.00
_cell.angle_gamma   90.00
#
_symmetry.space_group_name_H-M   'P 1'
#
loop_
_entity.id
_entity.type
_entity.pdbx_description
1 polymer ?
#
loop_
_entity_poly.entity_id
_entity_poly.type
_entity_poly.pdbx_seq_one_letter_code
_entity_poly.pdbx_strand_id
1 'polypeptide(L)'
;MFTTRVSWIVKQYCDMSYKRWSDVPQTIKEELIDRVRSDFVFDWDRENHRLTVTKALRKCFNSFHHDLHKIYQSYGSHEEALAHGTSLVDPIVWVKLCGRWGSDAFKKISAQNRENRNKQAINHTSGRKSFVRLLEQKCTENGNLVDFYKETRWSKKKNKFVTDATEETY
;
A
#
# COMPACT_ATOMS: atom_id res chain seq x y z
N MET A 1 -8.66 -14.28 10.38
CA MET A 1 -8.72 -14.04 11.84
C MET A 1 -7.89 -12.82 12.24
N PHE A 2 -6.55 -12.84 12.09
CA PHE A 2 -5.68 -11.70 12.45
C PHE A 2 -5.99 -10.39 11.71
N THR A 3 -5.92 -10.40 10.37
CA THR A 3 -6.12 -9.19 9.55
C THR A 3 -7.50 -8.58 9.71
N THR A 4 -8.53 -9.41 9.83
CA THR A 4 -9.92 -8.98 10.08
C THR A 4 -10.03 -8.23 11.41
N ARG A 5 -9.45 -8.79 12.48
CA ARG A 5 -9.48 -8.16 13.81
C ARG A 5 -8.67 -6.87 13.85
N VAL A 6 -7.47 -6.86 13.28
CA VAL A 6 -6.64 -5.64 13.17
C VAL A 6 -7.37 -4.55 12.38
N SER A 7 -8.05 -4.91 11.29
CA SER A 7 -8.88 -3.98 10.53
C SER A 7 -10.00 -3.38 11.37
N TRP A 8 -10.70 -4.20 12.16
CA TRP A 8 -11.74 -3.72 13.08
C TRP A 8 -11.17 -2.79 14.16
N ILE A 9 -10.04 -3.15 14.79
CA ILE A 9 -9.37 -2.32 15.80
C ILE A 9 -9.03 -0.94 15.22
N VAL A 10 -8.44 -0.91 14.02
CA VAL A 10 -8.09 0.34 13.36
C VAL A 10 -9.33 1.18 13.07
N LYS A 11 -10.41 0.59 12.53
CA LYS A 11 -11.64 1.32 12.23
C LYS A 11 -12.35 1.88 13.45
N GLN A 12 -12.28 1.18 14.58
CA GLN A 12 -12.98 1.54 15.80
C GLN A 12 -12.22 2.55 16.66
N TYR A 13 -10.90 2.42 16.74
CA TYR A 13 -10.08 3.14 17.73
C TYR A 13 -9.10 4.15 17.12
N CYS A 14 -8.92 4.15 15.80
CA CYS A 14 -8.09 5.16 15.14
C CYS A 14 -8.99 6.24 14.54
N ASP A 15 -8.68 7.51 14.81
CA ASP A 15 -9.30 8.61 14.07
C ASP A 15 -8.85 8.57 12.61
N MET A 16 -9.81 8.54 11.68
CA MET A 16 -9.54 8.53 10.24
C MET A 16 -9.37 9.94 9.65
N SER A 17 -9.41 10.98 10.48
CA SER A 17 -9.11 12.35 10.06
C SER A 17 -7.63 12.57 9.74
N TYR A 18 -6.74 11.72 10.27
CA TYR A 18 -5.30 11.78 9.99
C TYR A 18 -5.01 11.49 8.52
N LYS A 19 -4.16 12.32 7.91
CA LYS A 19 -3.86 12.20 6.47
C LYS A 19 -2.98 10.98 6.17
N ARG A 20 -2.04 10.66 7.05
CA ARG A 20 -1.07 9.58 6.88
C ARG A 20 -0.90 8.86 8.19
N TRP A 21 -0.54 7.57 8.13
CA TRP A 21 -0.17 6.79 9.31
C TRP A 21 0.99 7.42 10.10
N SER A 22 1.90 8.13 9.42
CA SER A 22 2.97 8.88 10.08
C SER A 22 2.45 9.99 10.98
N ASP A 23 1.32 10.60 10.63
CA ASP A 23 0.73 11.75 11.33
C ASP A 23 -0.09 11.31 12.55
N VAL A 24 -0.42 10.02 12.65
CA VAL A 24 -1.10 9.45 13.82
C VAL A 24 -0.14 9.51 15.03
N PRO A 25 -0.57 10.11 16.16
CA PRO A 25 0.23 10.16 17.38
C PRO A 25 0.73 8.79 17.83
N GLN A 26 1.92 8.78 18.41
CA GLN A 26 2.55 7.55 18.88
C GLN A 26 1.73 6.87 20.00
N THR A 27 1.10 7.67 20.87
CA THR A 27 0.20 7.18 21.92
C THR A 27 -0.98 6.37 21.36
N ILE A 28 -1.62 6.85 20.28
CA ILE A 28 -2.71 6.11 19.62
C ILE A 28 -2.16 4.82 18.99
N LYS A 29 -0.98 4.86 18.38
CA LYS A 29 -0.36 3.65 17.80
C LYS A 29 -0.10 2.59 18.86
N GLU A 30 0.40 2.99 20.03
CA GLU A 30 0.63 2.12 21.18
C GLU A 30 -0.68 1.52 21.69
N GLU A 31 -1.73 2.32 21.81
CA GLU A 31 -3.07 1.87 22.21
C GLU A 31 -3.65 0.82 21.24
N LEU A 32 -3.41 0.97 19.94
CA LEU A 32 -3.80 -0.01 18.93
C LEU A 32 -2.96 -1.30 19.04
N ILE A 33 -1.66 -1.17 19.32
CA ILE A 33 -0.76 -2.31 19.52
C ILE A 33 -1.16 -3.10 20.77
N ASP A 34 -1.49 -2.43 21.87
CA ASP A 34 -1.91 -3.07 23.12
C ASP A 34 -3.22 -3.85 22.95
N ARG A 35 -4.16 -3.34 22.13
CA ARG A 35 -5.36 -4.12 21.77
C ARG A 35 -5.03 -5.36 20.96
N VAL A 36 -4.11 -5.25 19.99
CA VAL A 36 -3.65 -6.43 19.25
C VAL A 36 -2.94 -7.42 20.17
N ARG A 37 -2.18 -6.94 21.17
CA ARG A 37 -1.54 -7.76 22.19
C ARG A 37 -2.55 -8.52 23.04
N SER A 38 -3.68 -7.89 23.38
CA SER A 38 -4.74 -8.54 24.14
C SER A 38 -5.42 -9.68 23.38
N ASP A 39 -5.54 -9.55 22.06
CA ASP A 39 -6.25 -10.52 21.22
C ASP A 39 -5.35 -11.65 20.67
N PHE A 40 -4.03 -11.44 20.63
CA PHE A 40 -3.09 -12.34 19.97
C PHE A 40 -1.80 -12.52 20.78
N VAL A 41 -1.35 -13.76 20.87
CA VAL A 41 -0.07 -14.12 21.50
C VAL A 41 1.06 -13.89 20.50
N PHE A 42 1.89 -12.88 20.78
CA PHE A 42 3.15 -12.61 20.09
C PHE A 42 4.31 -12.62 21.08
N ASP A 43 5.47 -13.06 20.62
CA ASP A 43 6.75 -12.78 21.29
C ASP A 43 7.13 -11.32 21.01
N TRP A 44 7.00 -10.46 22.02
CA TRP A 44 7.23 -9.01 21.92
C TRP A 44 8.70 -8.61 22.08
N ASP A 45 9.56 -9.52 22.52
CA ASP A 45 11.00 -9.30 22.58
C ASP A 45 11.62 -9.37 21.18
N ARG A 46 11.01 -10.17 20.29
CA ARG A 46 11.42 -10.26 18.89
C ARG A 46 10.95 -9.09 18.05
N GLU A 47 11.91 -8.41 17.44
CA GLU A 47 11.66 -7.26 16.56
C GLU A 47 10.78 -7.61 15.35
N ASN A 48 10.95 -8.81 14.76
CA ASN A 48 10.17 -9.22 13.59
C ASN A 48 8.65 -9.27 13.88
N HIS A 49 8.24 -9.66 15.08
CA HIS A 49 6.85 -9.71 15.50
C HIS A 49 6.29 -8.31 15.72
N ARG A 50 7.03 -7.45 16.44
CA ARG A 50 6.69 -6.03 16.62
C ARG A 50 6.47 -5.32 15.28
N LEU A 51 7.39 -5.54 14.33
CA LEU A 51 7.29 -4.99 12.98
C LEU A 51 6.10 -5.55 12.21
N THR A 52 5.77 -6.82 12.41
CA THR A 52 4.62 -7.45 11.72
C THR A 52 3.32 -6.81 12.15
N VAL A 53 3.11 -6.60 13.46
CA VAL A 53 1.93 -5.93 14.00
C VAL A 53 1.85 -4.48 13.49
N THR A 54 2.94 -3.74 13.60
CA THR A 54 3.00 -2.33 13.16
C THR A 54 2.72 -2.19 11.65
N LYS A 55 3.29 -3.09 10.82
CA LYS A 55 3.03 -3.13 9.38
C LYS A 55 1.58 -3.49 9.07
N ALA A 56 0.97 -4.40 9.83
CA ALA A 56 -0.42 -4.79 9.66
C ALA A 56 -1.36 -3.61 9.97
N LEU A 57 -1.16 -2.92 11.09
CA LEU A 57 -1.92 -1.72 11.46
C LEU A 57 -1.84 -0.63 10.38
N ARG A 58 -0.61 -0.29 9.96
CA ARG A 58 -0.39 0.68 8.87
C ARG A 58 -1.09 0.26 7.57
N LYS A 59 -1.01 -1.02 7.21
CA LYS A 59 -1.63 -1.54 6.00
C LYS A 59 -3.16 -1.44 6.07
N CYS A 60 -3.76 -1.79 7.20
CA CYS A 60 -5.20 -1.68 7.43
C CYS A 60 -5.67 -0.22 7.36
N PHE A 61 -4.95 0.70 8.01
CA PHE A 61 -5.23 2.14 7.94
C PHE A 61 -5.23 2.66 6.50
N ASN A 62 -4.16 2.39 5.75
CA ASN A 62 -4.05 2.83 4.36
C ASN A 62 -5.12 2.19 3.46
N SER A 63 -5.43 0.91 3.68
CA SER A 63 -6.48 0.22 2.94
C SER A 63 -7.85 0.87 3.17
N PHE A 64 -8.15 1.23 4.41
CA PHE A 64 -9.44 1.85 4.73
C PHE A 64 -9.54 3.26 4.13
N HIS A 65 -8.49 4.08 4.21
CA HIS A 65 -8.44 5.36 3.49
C HIS A 65 -8.64 5.19 1.98
N HIS A 66 -8.05 4.16 1.38
CA HIS A 66 -8.24 3.87 -0.03
C HIS A 66 -9.69 3.50 -0.35
N ASP A 67 -10.34 2.70 0.49
CA ASP A 67 -11.76 2.35 0.30
C ASP A 67 -12.68 3.57 0.46
N LEU A 68 -12.42 4.45 1.43
CA LEU A 68 -13.13 5.71 1.57
C LEU A 68 -12.91 6.63 0.36
N HIS A 69 -11.69 6.66 -0.19
CA HIS A 69 -11.40 7.44 -1.39
C HIS A 69 -12.10 6.89 -2.64
N LYS A 70 -12.31 5.56 -2.75
CA LYS A 70 -13.14 5.00 -3.83
C LYS A 70 -14.59 5.47 -3.73
N ILE A 71 -15.14 5.51 -2.52
CA ILE A 71 -16.49 6.03 -2.30
C ILE A 71 -16.55 7.48 -2.73
N TYR A 72 -15.57 8.30 -2.33
CA TYR A 72 -15.46 9.69 -2.80
C TYR A 72 -15.42 9.80 -4.33
N GLN A 73 -14.62 8.96 -5.00
CA GLN A 73 -14.50 8.93 -6.46
C GLN A 73 -15.76 8.41 -7.18
N SER A 74 -16.66 7.74 -6.48
CA SER A 74 -17.92 7.26 -7.05
C SER A 74 -18.97 8.36 -7.20
N TYR A 75 -18.82 9.47 -6.47
CA TYR A 75 -19.66 10.66 -6.65
C TYR A 75 -19.23 11.46 -7.88
N GLY A 76 -20.20 12.12 -8.52
CA GLY A 76 -19.97 12.92 -9.73
C GLY A 76 -19.27 14.25 -9.45
N SER A 77 -19.45 14.82 -8.26
CA SER A 77 -18.82 16.08 -7.85
C SER A 77 -18.34 16.08 -6.39
N HIS A 78 -17.51 17.07 -6.07
CA HIS A 78 -17.01 17.27 -4.70
C HIS A 78 -18.15 17.67 -3.74
N GLU A 79 -19.06 18.50 -4.22
CA GLU A 79 -20.23 18.99 -3.50
C GLU A 79 -21.20 17.85 -3.20
N GLU A 80 -21.41 16.95 -4.18
CA GLU A 80 -22.22 15.75 -4.02
C GLU A 80 -21.63 14.82 -2.95
N ALA A 81 -20.31 14.59 -2.98
CA ALA A 81 -19.63 13.78 -1.98
C ALA A 81 -19.77 14.37 -0.56
N LEU A 82 -19.73 15.69 -0.42
CA LEU A 82 -19.92 16.37 0.87
C LEU A 82 -21.36 16.25 1.38
N ALA A 83 -22.36 16.36 0.48
CA ALA A 83 -23.77 16.30 0.84
C ALA A 83 -24.23 14.88 1.23
N HIS A 84 -23.81 13.86 0.50
CA HIS A 84 -24.25 12.48 0.72
C HIS A 84 -23.49 11.76 1.84
N GLY A 85 -22.20 12.07 2.04
CA GLY A 85 -21.44 11.48 3.13
C GLY A 85 -21.10 10.00 2.94
N THR A 86 -20.77 9.32 4.04
CA THR A 86 -20.67 7.86 4.10
C THR A 86 -21.04 7.36 5.49
N SER A 87 -21.58 6.16 5.60
CA SER A 87 -21.88 5.52 6.90
C SER A 87 -20.66 4.90 7.57
N LEU A 88 -19.51 4.85 6.88
CA LEU A 88 -18.31 4.17 7.36
C LEU A 88 -17.47 4.99 8.33
N VAL A 89 -17.66 6.31 8.38
CA VAL A 89 -16.95 7.22 9.28
C VAL A 89 -17.91 8.32 9.73
N ASP A 90 -17.56 8.99 10.82
CA ASP A 90 -18.28 10.17 11.29
C ASP A 90 -18.36 11.27 10.20
N PRO A 91 -19.49 11.98 10.04
CA PRO A 91 -19.63 13.04 9.05
C PRO A 91 -18.55 14.12 9.13
N ILE A 92 -18.09 14.50 10.32
CA ILE A 92 -17.03 15.50 10.51
C ILE A 92 -15.70 14.97 9.95
N VAL A 93 -15.42 13.68 10.17
CA VAL A 93 -14.23 13.03 9.61
C VAL A 93 -14.32 12.95 8.09
N TRP A 94 -15.49 12.61 7.55
CA TRP A 94 -15.74 12.58 6.11
C TRP A 94 -15.50 13.94 5.46
N VAL A 95 -16.03 15.03 6.03
CA VAL A 95 -15.81 16.39 5.51
C VAL A 95 -14.32 16.75 5.46
N LYS A 96 -13.55 16.41 6.50
CA LYS A 96 -12.09 16.62 6.51
C LYS A 96 -11.38 15.82 5.40
N LEU A 97 -11.80 14.58 5.16
CA LEU A 97 -11.26 13.72 4.11
C LEU A 97 -11.59 14.25 2.71
N CYS A 98 -12.85 14.63 2.48
CA CYS A 98 -13.28 15.28 1.25
C CYS A 98 -12.47 16.54 0.99
N GLY A 99 -12.32 17.44 1.98
CA GLY A 99 -11.52 18.66 1.83
C GLY A 99 -10.07 18.38 1.42
N ARG A 100 -9.47 17.30 1.93
CA ARG A 100 -8.16 16.84 1.48
C ARG A 100 -8.18 16.38 0.02
N TRP A 101 -9.10 15.51 -0.37
CA TRP A 101 -9.14 14.95 -1.73
C TRP A 101 -9.54 16.00 -2.79
N GLY A 102 -10.38 16.96 -2.40
CA GLY A 102 -10.78 18.10 -3.21
C GLY A 102 -9.66 19.12 -3.41
N SER A 103 -8.66 19.18 -2.52
CA SER A 103 -7.55 20.13 -2.60
C SER A 103 -6.70 19.96 -3.86
N ASP A 104 -6.25 21.08 -4.43
CA ASP A 104 -5.41 21.09 -5.63
C ASP A 104 -4.06 20.40 -5.40
N ALA A 105 -3.51 20.53 -4.19
CA ALA A 105 -2.29 19.84 -3.80
C ALA A 105 -2.43 18.32 -3.93
N PHE A 106 -3.55 17.75 -3.47
CA PHE A 106 -3.81 16.31 -3.59
C PHE A 106 -4.06 15.91 -5.04
N LYS A 107 -4.87 16.67 -5.79
CA LYS A 107 -5.14 16.42 -7.20
C LYS A 107 -3.86 16.41 -8.05
N LYS A 108 -2.95 17.37 -7.81
CA LYS A 108 -1.65 17.46 -8.48
C LYS A 108 -0.79 16.22 -8.22
N ILE A 109 -0.65 15.81 -6.95
CA ILE A 109 0.12 14.62 -6.58
C ILE A 109 -0.51 13.35 -7.18
N SER A 110 -1.84 13.24 -7.15
CA SER A 110 -2.57 12.11 -7.71
C SER A 110 -2.38 12.00 -9.23
N ALA A 111 -2.48 13.12 -9.95
CA ALA A 111 -2.25 13.16 -11.39
C ALA A 111 -0.82 12.75 -11.75
N GLN A 112 0.18 13.31 -11.05
CA GLN A 112 1.59 12.95 -11.26
C GLN A 112 1.86 11.47 -10.99
N ASN A 113 1.29 10.91 -9.93
CA ASN A 113 1.46 9.49 -9.61
C ASN A 113 0.82 8.58 -10.66
N ARG A 114 -0.32 8.99 -11.22
CA ARG A 114 -0.97 8.29 -12.33
C ARG A 114 -0.11 8.31 -13.59
N GLU A 115 0.47 9.45 -13.94
CA GLU A 115 1.40 9.56 -15.06
C GLU A 115 2.66 8.74 -14.85
N ASN A 116 3.26 8.80 -13.67
CA ASN A 116 4.44 8.00 -13.33
C ASN A 116 4.14 6.51 -13.43
N ARG A 117 2.94 6.08 -13.03
CA ARG A 117 2.49 4.71 -13.18
C ARG A 117 2.31 4.31 -14.64
N ASN A 118 1.79 5.20 -15.48
CA ASN A 118 1.67 4.96 -16.92
C ASN A 118 3.03 4.89 -17.63
N LYS A 119 4.04 5.63 -17.14
CA LYS A 119 5.43 5.58 -17.65
C LYS A 119 6.18 4.32 -17.22
N GLN A 120 5.66 3.52 -16.28
CA GLN A 120 6.30 2.28 -15.82
C GLN A 120 6.11 1.14 -16.84
N ALA A 121 6.86 1.19 -17.94
CA ALA A 121 6.74 0.25 -19.06
C ALA A 121 7.46 -1.09 -18.85
N ILE A 122 8.58 -1.11 -18.11
CA ILE A 122 9.40 -2.32 -17.90
C ILE A 122 9.12 -2.89 -16.51
N ASN A 123 8.68 -4.15 -16.47
CA ASN A 123 8.39 -4.88 -15.24
C ASN A 123 9.27 -6.13 -15.13
N HIS A 124 9.53 -6.59 -13.91
CA HIS A 124 10.35 -7.78 -13.64
C HIS A 124 9.58 -8.87 -12.86
N THR A 125 10.05 -10.11 -12.92
CA THR A 125 9.50 -11.31 -12.28
C THR A 125 10.28 -11.77 -11.05
N SER A 126 11.33 -11.04 -10.64
CA SER A 126 12.21 -11.37 -9.49
C SER A 126 11.53 -11.44 -8.12
N GLY A 127 10.25 -11.08 -8.03
CA GLY A 127 9.47 -11.16 -6.79
C GLY A 127 10.08 -10.31 -5.68
N ARG A 128 10.31 -10.93 -4.50
CA ARG A 128 10.91 -10.27 -3.32
C ARG A 128 12.44 -10.29 -3.30
N LYS A 129 13.10 -10.97 -4.25
CA LYS A 129 14.57 -10.99 -4.33
C LYS A 129 15.03 -9.76 -5.11
N SER A 130 16.03 -9.06 -4.58
CA SER A 130 16.70 -7.97 -5.30
C SER A 130 17.51 -8.54 -6.47
N PHE A 131 17.77 -7.72 -7.49
CA PHE A 131 18.66 -8.12 -8.58
C PHE A 131 20.07 -8.44 -8.08
N VAL A 132 20.59 -7.70 -7.09
CA VAL A 132 21.89 -7.99 -6.46
C VAL A 132 21.92 -9.41 -5.90
N ARG A 133 20.91 -9.80 -5.12
CA ARG A 133 20.85 -11.15 -4.54
C ARG A 133 20.69 -12.24 -5.62
N LEU A 134 19.96 -11.95 -6.69
CA LEU A 134 19.83 -12.89 -7.81
C LEU A 134 21.16 -13.02 -8.58
N LEU A 135 21.88 -11.92 -8.78
CA LEU A 135 23.20 -11.90 -9.38
C LEU A 135 24.21 -12.65 -8.51
N GLU A 136 24.26 -12.43 -7.20
CA GLU A 136 25.16 -13.16 -6.28
C GLU A 136 24.90 -14.67 -6.30
N GLN A 137 23.63 -15.10 -6.31
CA GLN A 137 23.28 -16.51 -6.45
C GLN A 137 23.75 -17.09 -7.80
N LYS A 138 23.78 -16.24 -8.83
CA LYS A 138 24.18 -16.60 -10.18
C LYS A 138 25.65 -16.43 -10.46
N CYS A 139 26.43 -15.59 -9.77
CA CYS A 139 27.86 -15.40 -10.01
C CYS A 139 28.68 -16.66 -9.72
N THR A 140 28.08 -17.68 -9.11
CA THR A 140 28.62 -19.06 -9.06
C THR A 140 28.58 -19.78 -10.42
N GLU A 141 27.81 -19.26 -11.38
CA GLU A 141 27.62 -19.74 -12.75
C GLU A 141 28.02 -18.59 -13.71
N ASN A 142 28.84 -18.82 -14.74
CA ASN A 142 29.32 -17.79 -15.68
C ASN A 142 28.20 -17.19 -16.57
N GLY A 143 27.21 -16.50 -16.00
CA GLY A 143 26.04 -15.99 -16.70
C GLY A 143 26.24 -14.59 -17.30
N ASN A 144 25.90 -14.44 -18.58
CA ASN A 144 25.88 -13.15 -19.28
C ASN A 144 24.75 -12.25 -18.74
N LEU A 145 25.01 -10.94 -18.60
CA LEU A 145 24.02 -9.94 -18.17
C LEU A 145 22.79 -9.87 -19.09
N VAL A 146 22.95 -10.19 -20.37
CA VAL A 146 21.84 -10.28 -21.34
C VAL A 146 20.89 -11.42 -20.97
N ASP A 147 21.43 -12.58 -20.61
CA ASP A 147 20.62 -13.73 -20.16
C ASP A 147 19.90 -13.40 -18.84
N PHE A 148 20.60 -12.73 -17.92
CA PHE A 148 20.01 -12.26 -16.67
C PHE A 148 18.84 -11.29 -16.90
N TYR A 149 18.97 -10.39 -17.89
CA TYR A 149 17.89 -9.49 -18.27
C TYR A 149 16.66 -10.27 -18.73
N LYS A 150 16.85 -11.24 -19.63
CA LYS A 150 15.75 -12.11 -20.12
C LYS A 150 15.08 -12.83 -18.97
N GLU A 151 15.84 -13.53 -18.13
CA GLU A 151 15.28 -14.34 -17.04
C GLU A 151 14.48 -13.53 -16.01
N THR A 152 15.01 -12.39 -15.60
CA THR A 152 14.36 -11.52 -14.61
C THR A 152 13.10 -10.87 -15.14
N ARG A 153 12.82 -10.96 -16.44
CA ARG A 153 11.64 -10.36 -17.06
C ARG A 153 10.91 -11.32 -17.98
N TRP A 154 11.20 -12.62 -17.87
CA TRP A 154 10.49 -13.69 -18.52
C TRP A 154 9.40 -14.22 -17.60
N SER A 155 8.17 -14.26 -18.11
CA SER A 155 7.04 -14.88 -17.43
C SER A 155 7.00 -16.36 -17.74
N LYS A 156 7.46 -17.20 -16.81
CA LYS A 156 7.37 -18.68 -16.95
C LYS A 156 5.95 -19.17 -17.18
N LYS A 157 4.95 -18.50 -16.59
CA LYS A 157 3.52 -18.86 -16.76
C LYS A 157 3.00 -18.56 -18.17
N LYS A 158 3.43 -17.45 -18.76
CA LYS A 158 2.95 -17.00 -20.08
C LYS A 158 3.89 -17.39 -21.22
N ASN A 159 5.05 -17.97 -20.88
CA ASN A 159 6.16 -18.26 -21.79
C ASN A 159 6.50 -17.10 -22.74
N LYS A 160 6.56 -15.87 -22.19
CA LYS A 160 6.91 -14.64 -22.90
C LYS A 160 7.46 -13.57 -21.97
N PHE A 161 7.99 -12.48 -22.52
CA PHE A 161 8.36 -11.30 -21.76
C PHE A 161 7.16 -10.71 -21.00
N VAL A 162 7.43 -10.07 -19.86
CA VAL A 162 6.38 -9.55 -18.97
C VAL A 162 5.63 -8.38 -19.61
N THR A 163 6.32 -7.55 -20.40
CA THR A 163 5.75 -6.45 -21.19
C THR A 163 6.41 -6.40 -22.55
N ASP A 164 5.68 -5.91 -23.55
CA ASP A 164 6.15 -5.80 -24.93
C ASP A 164 7.36 -4.85 -25.03
N ALA A 165 7.33 -3.74 -24.28
CA ALA A 165 8.48 -2.83 -24.13
C ALA A 165 9.75 -3.52 -23.60
N THR A 166 9.59 -4.61 -22.83
CA THR A 166 10.75 -5.38 -22.34
C THR A 166 11.37 -6.22 -23.45
N GLU A 167 10.54 -6.78 -24.33
CA GLU A 167 10.96 -7.55 -25.50
C GLU A 167 11.66 -6.66 -26.53
N GLU A 168 11.13 -5.47 -26.80
CA GLU A 168 11.77 -4.48 -27.69
C GLU A 168 13.15 -4.02 -27.18
N THR A 169 13.36 -4.05 -25.87
CA THR A 169 14.63 -3.63 -25.24
C THR A 169 15.67 -4.77 -25.23
N TYR A 170 15.25 -6.02 -25.39
CA TYR A 170 16.12 -7.21 -25.34
C TYR A 170 16.74 -7.52 -26.70
#